data_AF-A0A8J6J2P2-F1
#
_entry.id   AF-A0A8J6J2P2-F1
#
_cell.length_a   1.000
_cell.length_b   1.000
_cell.length_c   1.000
_cell.angle_alpha   90.00
_cell.angle_beta   90.00
_cell.angle_gamma   90.00
#
_symmetry.space_group_name_H-M   'P 1'
#
loop_
_entity.id
_entity.type
_entity.pdbx_description
1 polymer ?
#
loop_
_entity_poly.entity_id
_entity_poly.type
_entity_poly.pdbx_seq_one_letter_code
_entity_poly.pdbx_strand_id
1 'polypeptide(L)'
;MNQTEETKLLEYIEQWNDADEFSRCIEAIEAIPEQERGYLLTVKLSRAYSNLAVLGNHGVHGTDGEVDGDLIRHAIDLLESVRTQGEDDPYWNARMGYSCLMAYRSAATAYTYAKRWLALAPDDPDAQKLVRDCEKYLEEEKALEMDWKEREEIIRKETPDDGKRVICK
;
A
#
# COMPACT_ATOMS: atom_id res chain seq x y z
N MET A 1 5.08 -4.68 28.72
CA MET A 1 6.54 -4.86 28.42
C MET A 1 7.37 -3.69 28.96
N ASN A 2 8.63 -3.89 29.39
CA ASN A 2 9.51 -2.78 29.79
C ASN A 2 10.34 -2.22 28.60
N GLN A 3 10.91 -1.02 28.73
CA GLN A 3 11.63 -0.34 27.64
C GLN A 3 12.84 -1.12 27.11
N THR A 4 13.55 -1.85 27.98
CA THR A 4 14.72 -2.66 27.57
C THR A 4 14.29 -3.89 26.77
N GLU A 5 13.20 -4.53 27.16
CA GLU A 5 12.60 -5.64 26.41
C GLU A 5 12.10 -5.18 25.05
N GLU A 6 11.43 -4.03 24.99
CA GLU A 6 10.93 -3.43 23.75
C GLU A 6 12.07 -3.12 22.77
N THR A 7 13.14 -2.49 23.27
CA THR A 7 14.31 -2.13 22.46
C THR A 7 14.95 -3.37 21.84
N LYS A 8 15.16 -4.43 22.63
CA LYS A 8 15.71 -5.70 22.13
C LYS A 8 14.79 -6.38 21.12
N LEU A 9 13.48 -6.34 21.37
CA LEU A 9 12.51 -6.89 20.42
C LEU A 9 12.56 -6.15 19.09
N LEU A 10 12.63 -4.82 19.10
CA LEU A 10 12.76 -4.01 17.90
C LEU A 10 14.04 -4.34 17.12
N GLU A 11 15.16 -4.54 17.80
CA GLU A 11 16.41 -5.00 17.17
C GLU A 11 16.24 -6.37 16.47
N TYR A 12 15.55 -7.32 17.11
CA TYR A 12 15.25 -8.61 16.48
C TYR A 12 14.29 -8.47 15.29
N ILE A 13 13.28 -7.62 15.38
CA ILE A 13 12.35 -7.35 14.28
C ILE A 13 13.09 -6.77 13.07
N GLU A 14 14.06 -5.87 13.26
CA GLU A 14 14.88 -5.40 12.13
C GLU A 14 15.71 -6.53 11.53
N GLN A 15 16.38 -7.34 12.36
CA GLN A 15 17.19 -8.47 11.86
C GLN A 15 16.37 -9.48 11.07
N TRP A 16 15.19 -9.85 11.57
CA TRP A 16 14.30 -10.77 10.88
C TRP A 16 13.71 -10.16 9.61
N ASN A 17 13.37 -8.88 9.63
CA ASN A 17 12.92 -8.19 8.43
C ASN A 17 14.00 -8.17 7.35
N ASP A 18 15.26 -7.91 7.71
CA ASP A 18 16.39 -7.90 6.76
C ASP A 18 16.73 -9.30 6.22
N ALA A 19 16.32 -10.36 6.93
CA ALA A 19 16.44 -11.74 6.50
C ALA A 19 15.19 -12.26 5.73
N ASP A 20 14.23 -11.36 5.43
CA ASP A 20 12.92 -11.67 4.86
C ASP A 20 12.11 -12.69 5.70
N GLU A 21 12.30 -12.71 7.02
CA GLU A 21 11.56 -13.54 7.99
C GLU A 21 10.33 -12.76 8.54
N PHE A 22 9.45 -12.33 7.64
CA PHE A 22 8.32 -11.46 7.99
C PHE A 22 7.28 -12.14 8.90
N SER A 23 6.99 -13.42 8.68
CA SER A 23 6.07 -14.17 9.56
C SER A 23 6.59 -14.22 11.00
N ARG A 24 7.90 -14.32 11.18
CA ARG A 24 8.53 -14.32 12.51
C ARG A 24 8.38 -12.97 13.21
N CYS A 25 8.50 -11.88 12.47
CA CYS A 25 8.20 -10.54 12.99
C CYS A 25 6.75 -10.43 13.46
N ILE A 26 5.81 -10.92 12.63
CA ILE A 26 4.37 -10.91 12.95
C ILE A 26 4.12 -11.70 14.23
N GLU A 27 4.54 -12.96 14.30
CA GLU A 27 4.35 -13.82 15.47
C GLU A 27 4.88 -13.19 16.75
N ALA A 28 6.08 -12.60 16.70
CA ALA A 28 6.72 -12.00 17.86
C ALA A 28 5.98 -10.74 18.36
N ILE A 29 5.51 -9.89 17.45
CA ILE A 29 4.75 -8.69 17.82
C ILE A 29 3.34 -9.07 18.25
N GLU A 30 2.71 -10.04 17.59
CA GLU A 30 1.34 -10.44 17.90
C GLU A 30 1.19 -11.15 19.25
N ALA A 31 2.27 -11.77 19.74
CA ALA A 31 2.34 -12.31 21.10
C ALA A 31 2.15 -11.23 22.19
N ILE A 32 2.35 -9.96 21.84
CA ILE A 32 2.05 -8.82 22.72
C ILE A 32 0.57 -8.44 22.55
N PRO A 33 -0.20 -8.28 23.64
CA PRO A 33 -1.58 -7.79 23.55
C PRO A 33 -1.66 -6.47 22.80
N GLU A 34 -2.66 -6.29 21.94
CA GLU A 34 -2.81 -5.10 21.10
C GLU A 34 -2.75 -3.79 21.89
N GLN A 35 -3.35 -3.76 23.10
CA GLN A 35 -3.37 -2.57 23.95
C GLN A 35 -1.99 -2.22 24.53
N GLU A 36 -1.04 -3.15 24.49
CA GLU A 36 0.36 -2.95 24.89
C GLU A 36 1.27 -2.65 23.69
N ARG A 37 0.79 -2.81 22.45
CA ARG A 37 1.56 -2.46 21.25
C ARG A 37 1.58 -0.94 21.12
N GLY A 38 2.71 -0.32 21.49
CA GLY A 38 2.94 1.10 21.22
C GLY A 38 3.02 1.39 19.72
N TYR A 39 3.03 2.68 19.38
CA TYR A 39 3.12 3.19 18.02
C TYR A 39 4.14 2.45 17.14
N LEU A 40 5.38 2.35 17.62
CA LEU A 40 6.48 1.80 16.83
C LEU A 40 6.27 0.32 16.50
N LEU A 41 5.81 -0.49 17.47
CA LEU A 41 5.50 -1.90 17.23
C LEU A 41 4.36 -2.07 16.23
N THR A 42 3.33 -1.23 16.29
CA THR A 42 2.22 -1.27 15.34
C THR A 42 2.67 -0.95 13.91
N VAL A 43 3.53 0.06 13.72
CA VAL A 43 4.10 0.37 12.39
C VAL A 43 5.02 -0.76 11.90
N LYS A 44 5.80 -1.38 12.79
CA LYS A 44 6.64 -2.54 12.44
C LYS A 44 5.83 -3.79 12.09
N LEU A 45 4.69 -4.00 12.77
CA LEU A 45 3.75 -5.07 12.44
C LEU A 45 3.13 -4.85 11.05
N SER A 46 2.68 -3.63 10.76
CA SER A 46 2.20 -3.27 9.43
C SER A 46 3.27 -3.51 8.35
N ARG A 47 4.53 -3.14 8.60
CA ARG A 47 5.64 -3.45 7.68
C ARG A 47 5.74 -4.95 7.43
N ALA A 48 5.72 -5.77 8.47
CA ALA A 48 5.87 -7.21 8.34
C ALA A 48 4.72 -7.81 7.52
N TYR A 49 3.47 -7.40 7.76
CA TYR A 49 2.33 -7.85 6.96
C TYR A 49 2.41 -7.44 5.49
N SER A 50 2.69 -6.16 5.23
CA SER A 50 2.82 -5.66 3.86
C SER A 50 3.99 -6.30 3.11
N ASN A 51 5.12 -6.54 3.77
CA ASN A 51 6.24 -7.26 3.17
C ASN A 51 5.89 -8.73 2.92
N LEU A 52 5.23 -9.42 3.85
CA LEU A 52 4.77 -10.79 3.66
C LEU A 52 3.78 -10.89 2.49
N ALA A 53 2.87 -9.92 2.36
CA ALA A 53 1.89 -9.86 1.28
C ALA A 53 2.54 -9.76 -0.10
N VAL A 54 3.60 -8.95 -0.22
CA VAL A 54 4.25 -8.62 -1.50
C VAL A 54 5.37 -9.60 -1.84
N LEU A 55 6.24 -9.91 -0.88
CA LEU A 55 7.48 -10.64 -1.13
C LEU A 55 7.39 -12.10 -0.68
N GLY A 56 6.54 -12.41 0.30
CA GLY A 56 6.58 -13.67 1.02
C GLY A 56 7.86 -13.84 1.86
N ASN A 57 7.93 -14.84 2.73
CA ASN A 57 9.18 -15.11 3.47
C ASN A 57 10.28 -15.51 2.49
N HIS A 58 11.51 -15.03 2.70
CA HIS A 58 12.67 -15.30 1.84
C HIS A 58 12.42 -14.99 0.34
N GLY A 59 11.52 -14.03 0.05
CA GLY A 59 11.24 -13.58 -1.31
C GLY A 59 10.55 -14.62 -2.20
N VAL A 60 9.83 -15.59 -1.63
CA VAL A 60 9.19 -16.68 -2.39
C VAL A 60 8.21 -16.22 -3.46
N HIS A 61 7.66 -15.01 -3.37
CA HIS A 61 6.77 -14.46 -4.41
C HIS A 61 7.52 -13.92 -5.64
N GLY A 62 8.82 -13.59 -5.51
CA GLY A 62 9.60 -12.98 -6.58
C GLY A 62 9.07 -11.60 -7.00
N THR A 63 9.31 -11.20 -8.25
CA THR A 63 8.90 -9.87 -8.78
C THR A 63 7.49 -9.82 -9.33
N ASP A 64 6.96 -10.98 -9.75
CA ASP A 64 5.70 -11.09 -10.50
C ASP A 64 4.63 -11.85 -9.69
N GLY A 65 4.91 -12.10 -8.40
CA GLY A 65 3.99 -12.78 -7.50
C GLY A 65 2.73 -11.97 -7.23
N GLU A 66 1.61 -12.67 -7.08
CA GLU A 66 0.35 -12.05 -6.68
C GLU A 66 0.48 -11.52 -5.25
N VAL A 67 0.02 -10.28 -5.05
CA VAL A 67 0.00 -9.65 -3.73
C VAL A 67 -1.15 -10.25 -2.92
N ASP A 68 -0.87 -10.69 -1.70
CA ASP A 68 -1.94 -11.11 -0.78
C ASP A 68 -2.78 -9.88 -0.36
N GLY A 69 -3.97 -9.80 -0.95
CA GLY A 69 -4.91 -8.70 -0.75
C GLY A 69 -5.47 -8.60 0.67
N ASP A 70 -5.54 -9.71 1.43
CA ASP A 70 -6.00 -9.70 2.81
C ASP A 70 -4.91 -9.14 3.73
N LEU A 71 -3.68 -9.61 3.55
CA LEU A 71 -2.54 -9.13 4.35
C LEU A 71 -2.24 -7.65 4.11
N ILE A 72 -2.32 -7.17 2.86
CA ILE A 72 -2.05 -5.76 2.56
C ILE A 72 -3.14 -4.84 3.14
N ARG A 73 -4.41 -5.27 3.13
CA ARG A 73 -5.50 -4.53 3.79
C ARG A 73 -5.27 -4.47 5.30
N HIS A 74 -4.89 -5.58 5.91
CA HIS A 74 -4.61 -5.62 7.33
C HIS A 74 -3.42 -4.71 7.72
N ALA A 75 -2.37 -4.66 6.89
CA ALA A 75 -1.27 -3.72 7.08
C ALA A 75 -1.71 -2.25 7.07
N ILE A 76 -2.67 -1.90 6.22
CA ILE A 76 -3.26 -0.55 6.16
C ILE A 76 -4.09 -0.28 7.41
N ASP A 77 -4.96 -1.22 7.84
CA ASP A 77 -5.78 -1.06 9.05
C ASP A 77 -4.92 -0.81 10.30
N LEU A 78 -3.77 -1.49 10.40
CA LEU A 78 -2.79 -1.26 11.46
C LEU A 78 -2.18 0.15 11.42
N LEU A 79 -1.90 0.71 10.23
CA LEU A 79 -1.37 2.07 10.12
C LEU A 79 -2.46 3.10 10.46
N GLU A 80 -3.68 2.86 9.99
CA GLU A 80 -4.84 3.72 10.27
C GLU A 80 -5.15 3.81 11.76
N SER A 81 -5.02 2.70 12.51
CA SER A 81 -5.26 2.69 13.97
C SER A 81 -4.33 3.64 14.75
N VAL A 82 -3.16 3.95 14.18
CA VAL A 82 -2.16 4.86 14.77
C VAL A 82 -1.95 6.14 13.95
N ARG A 83 -2.90 6.49 13.07
CA ARG A 83 -2.81 7.68 12.21
C ARG A 83 -2.48 8.96 12.96
N THR A 84 -3.14 9.21 14.10
CA THR A 84 -2.96 10.44 14.89
C THR A 84 -1.53 10.61 15.44
N GLN A 85 -0.80 9.51 15.59
CA GLN A 85 0.60 9.51 16.00
C GLN A 85 1.55 9.59 14.79
N GLY A 86 1.12 9.11 13.62
CA GLY A 86 1.99 8.86 12.46
C GLY A 86 1.88 9.82 11.28
N GLU A 87 0.84 10.65 11.18
CA GLU A 87 0.66 11.52 10.00
C GLU A 87 1.79 12.55 9.77
N ASP A 88 2.55 12.86 10.83
CA ASP A 88 3.74 13.71 10.83
C ASP A 88 5.06 12.92 10.88
N ASP A 89 5.01 11.59 10.86
CA ASP A 89 6.18 10.71 10.78
C ASP A 89 6.46 10.33 9.30
N PRO A 90 7.65 10.65 8.75
CA PRO A 90 8.01 10.23 7.40
C PRO A 90 7.95 8.71 7.20
N TYR A 91 8.34 7.90 8.18
CA TYR A 91 8.37 6.44 8.05
C TYR A 91 6.95 5.85 7.99
N TRP A 92 6.00 6.36 8.76
CA TRP A 92 4.59 5.95 8.66
C TRP A 92 3.98 6.33 7.31
N ASN A 93 4.27 7.54 6.82
CA ASN A 93 3.82 7.95 5.49
C ASN A 93 4.44 7.10 4.39
N ALA A 94 5.70 6.68 4.53
CA ALA A 94 6.34 5.71 3.64
C ALA A 94 5.59 4.38 3.61
N ARG A 95 5.27 3.82 4.79
CA ARG A 95 4.52 2.56 4.89
C ARG A 95 3.12 2.67 4.31
N MET A 96 2.40 3.78 4.55
CA MET A 96 1.11 4.01 3.92
C MET A 96 1.22 4.13 2.40
N GLY A 97 2.21 4.88 1.90
CA GLY A 97 2.45 5.06 0.47
C GLY A 97 2.63 3.73 -0.27
N TYR A 98 3.54 2.88 0.21
CA TYR A 98 3.77 1.56 -0.40
C TYR A 98 2.57 0.63 -0.25
N SER A 99 1.96 0.54 0.94
CA SER A 99 0.81 -0.34 1.14
C SER A 99 -0.39 0.05 0.27
N CYS A 100 -0.68 1.34 0.14
CA CYS A 100 -1.74 1.83 -0.74
C CYS A 100 -1.46 1.56 -2.22
N LEU A 101 -0.19 1.65 -2.66
CA LEU A 101 0.19 1.37 -4.03
C LEU A 101 -0.08 -0.10 -4.40
N MET A 102 0.12 -1.01 -3.44
CA MET A 102 -0.12 -2.44 -3.63
C MET A 102 -1.59 -2.85 -3.42
N ALA A 103 -2.34 -2.10 -2.62
CA ALA A 103 -3.73 -2.43 -2.28
C ALA A 103 -4.76 -1.91 -3.29
N TYR A 104 -4.49 -0.77 -3.94
CA TYR A 104 -5.48 -0.08 -4.77
C TYR A 104 -5.08 -0.07 -6.24
N ARG A 105 -6.09 -0.11 -7.12
CA ARG A 105 -5.87 -0.04 -8.57
C ARG A 105 -5.31 1.30 -9.03
N SER A 106 -5.63 2.38 -8.33
CA SER A 106 -5.16 3.72 -8.65
C SER A 106 -4.05 4.14 -7.70
N ALA A 107 -3.01 4.77 -8.24
CA ALA A 107 -1.90 5.31 -7.45
C ALA A 107 -2.27 6.60 -6.67
N ALA A 108 -3.49 7.13 -6.78
CA ALA A 108 -3.89 8.41 -6.18
C ALA A 108 -3.73 8.45 -4.65
N THR A 109 -4.12 7.38 -3.95
CA THR A 109 -3.98 7.31 -2.49
C THR A 109 -2.51 7.21 -2.10
N ALA A 110 -1.75 6.35 -2.77
CA ALA A 110 -0.31 6.22 -2.57
C ALA A 110 0.43 7.55 -2.78
N TYR A 111 0.07 8.29 -3.83
CA TYR A 111 0.63 9.60 -4.16
C TYR A 111 0.42 10.63 -3.04
N THR A 112 -0.71 10.58 -2.35
CA THR A 112 -1.00 11.50 -1.25
C THR A 112 -0.01 11.30 -0.11
N TYR A 113 0.20 10.05 0.31
CA TYR A 113 1.18 9.72 1.36
C TYR A 113 2.63 9.90 0.89
N ALA A 114 2.94 9.58 -0.36
CA ALA A 114 4.26 9.80 -0.95
C ALA A 114 4.66 11.29 -0.92
N LYS A 115 3.73 12.19 -1.27
CA LYS A 115 3.96 13.63 -1.15
C LYS A 115 4.14 14.09 0.29
N ARG A 116 3.37 13.53 1.24
CA ARG A 116 3.53 13.86 2.67
C ARG A 116 4.89 13.40 3.19
N TRP A 117 5.29 12.18 2.86
CA TRP A 117 6.63 11.65 3.17
C TRP A 117 7.72 12.55 2.58
N LEU A 118 7.65 12.90 1.29
CA LEU A 118 8.64 13.77 0.66
C LEU A 118 8.68 15.18 1.29
N ALA A 119 7.53 15.72 1.72
CA ALA A 119 7.50 17.00 2.42
C ALA A 119 8.17 16.95 3.80
N LEU A 120 8.08 15.81 4.50
CA LEU A 120 8.70 15.59 5.81
C LEU A 120 10.20 15.23 5.68
N ALA A 121 10.59 14.56 4.59
CA ALA A 121 11.95 14.13 4.31
C ALA A 121 12.35 14.42 2.83
N PRO A 122 12.66 15.68 2.47
CA PRO A 122 12.89 16.07 1.08
C PRO A 122 14.10 15.40 0.40
N ASP A 123 15.12 15.07 1.18
CA ASP A 123 16.37 14.46 0.70
C ASP A 123 16.30 12.93 0.64
N ASP A 124 15.16 12.33 1.01
CA ASP A 124 14.96 10.88 0.97
C ASP A 124 14.78 10.42 -0.49
N PRO A 125 15.70 9.61 -1.03
CA PRO A 125 15.64 9.18 -2.42
C PRO A 125 14.44 8.25 -2.70
N ASP A 126 13.98 7.49 -1.71
CA ASP A 126 12.85 6.59 -1.86
C ASP A 126 11.53 7.35 -1.84
N ALA A 127 11.41 8.41 -1.03
CA ALA A 127 10.27 9.32 -1.08
C ALA A 127 10.15 9.97 -2.46
N GLN A 128 11.27 10.49 -2.98
CA GLN A 128 11.31 11.09 -4.32
C GLN A 128 10.97 10.07 -5.41
N LYS A 129 11.45 8.82 -5.27
CA LYS A 129 11.15 7.74 -6.22
C LYS A 129 9.66 7.40 -6.21
N LEU A 130 9.06 7.20 -5.04
CA LEU A 130 7.66 6.83 -4.93
C LEU A 130 6.72 7.90 -5.51
N VAL A 131 7.04 9.19 -5.30
CA VAL A 131 6.33 10.31 -5.92
C VAL A 131 6.38 10.21 -7.46
N ARG A 132 7.57 10.03 -8.05
CA ARG A 132 7.72 9.88 -9.50
C ARG A 132 6.98 8.67 -10.06
N ASP A 133 7.06 7.53 -9.37
CA ASP A 133 6.37 6.31 -9.78
C ASP A 133 4.84 6.52 -9.77
N CYS A 134 4.30 7.14 -8.72
CA CYS A 134 2.88 7.47 -8.65
C CYS A 134 2.45 8.44 -9.77
N GLU A 135 3.25 9.45 -10.08
CA GLU A 135 2.96 10.40 -11.17
C GLU A 135 2.87 9.69 -12.51
N LYS A 136 3.81 8.78 -12.78
CA LYS A 136 3.80 7.95 -13.99
C LYS A 136 2.54 7.07 -14.07
N TYR A 137 2.21 6.34 -13.00
CA TYR A 137 1.02 5.49 -12.99
C TYR A 137 -0.27 6.30 -13.18
N LEU A 138 -0.38 7.47 -12.56
CA LEU A 138 -1.53 8.36 -12.73
C LEU A 138 -1.65 8.92 -14.16
N GLU A 139 -0.54 9.13 -14.85
CA GLU A 139 -0.54 9.52 -16.27
C GLU A 139 -1.03 8.37 -17.16
N GLU A 140 -0.54 7.14 -16.92
CA GLU A 140 -0.98 5.93 -17.62
C GLU A 140 -2.48 5.66 -17.39
N GLU A 141 -2.97 5.78 -16.15
CA GLU A 141 -4.39 5.66 -15.80
C GLU A 141 -5.26 6.63 -16.62
N LYS A 142 -4.85 7.91 -16.71
CA LYS A 142 -5.56 8.94 -17.48
C LYS A 142 -5.55 8.62 -18.98
N ALA A 143 -4.42 8.18 -19.52
CA ALA A 143 -4.30 7.81 -20.93
C ALA A 143 -5.24 6.65 -21.28
N LEU A 144 -5.30 5.63 -20.43
CA LEU A 144 -6.23 4.51 -20.59
C LEU A 144 -7.69 4.98 -20.52
N GLU A 145 -8.04 5.81 -19.53
CA GLU A 145 -9.40 6.35 -19.42
C GLU A 145 -9.83 7.12 -20.67
N MET A 146 -8.92 7.87 -21.30
CA MET A 146 -9.18 8.56 -22.56
C MET A 146 -9.41 7.59 -23.73
N ASP A 147 -8.58 6.55 -23.89
CA ASP A 147 -8.75 5.51 -24.92
C ASP A 147 -10.08 4.77 -24.75
N TRP A 148 -10.46 4.44 -23.51
CA TRP A 148 -11.77 3.83 -23.22
C TRP A 148 -12.94 4.74 -23.64
N LYS A 149 -12.88 6.03 -23.29
CA LYS A 149 -13.91 7.01 -23.67
C LYS A 149 -14.04 7.17 -25.19
N GLU A 150 -12.93 7.20 -25.90
CA GLU A 150 -12.92 7.28 -27.37
C GLU A 150 -13.56 6.02 -27.98
N ARG A 151 -13.21 4.83 -27.49
CA ARG A 151 -13.81 3.56 -27.93
C ARG A 151 -15.31 3.51 -27.66
N GLU A 152 -15.75 3.94 -26.48
CA GLU A 152 -17.17 4.03 -26.15
C GLU A 152 -17.93 4.97 -27.08
N GLU A 153 -17.32 6.09 -27.48
CA GLU A 153 -17.91 7.02 -28.43
C GLU A 153 -18.02 6.44 -29.85
N ILE A 154 -16.99 5.70 -30.31
CA ILE A 154 -17.03 4.97 -31.58
C ILE A 154 -18.17 3.95 -31.57
N ILE A 155 -18.25 3.11 -30.54
CA ILE A 155 -19.31 2.10 -30.39
C ILE A 155 -20.68 2.79 -30.43
N ARG A 156 -20.87 3.88 -29.69
CA ARG A 156 -22.13 4.64 -29.67
C ARG A 156 -22.51 5.18 -31.06
N LYS A 157 -21.54 5.61 -31.87
CA LYS A 157 -21.78 6.09 -33.23
C LYS A 157 -22.11 4.95 -34.20
N GLU A 158 -21.48 3.80 -34.04
CA GLU A 158 -21.64 2.63 -34.90
C GLU A 158 -22.89 1.79 -34.58
N THR A 159 -23.40 1.86 -33.36
CA THR A 159 -24.71 1.31 -32.97
C THR A 159 -25.66 2.43 -32.55
N PRO A 160 -26.35 3.09 -33.49
CA PRO A 160 -27.44 3.99 -33.15
C PRO A 160 -28.55 3.19 -32.45
N ASP A 161 -29.10 3.73 -31.37
CA ASP A 161 -30.27 3.17 -30.67
C ASP A 161 -31.42 2.93 -31.68
N ASP A 162 -31.72 1.66 -31.98
CA ASP A 162 -32.82 1.24 -32.87
C ASP A 162 -34.19 1.43 -32.17
N GLY A 163 -34.44 2.66 -31.73
CA GLY A 163 -35.70 3.12 -31.18
C GLY A 163 -36.74 3.40 -32.26
N LYS A 164 -37.20 2.39 -33.02
CA LYS A 164 -38.48 2.47 -33.75
C LYS A 164 -39.33 1.20 -33.60
N ARG A 165 -40.25 1.30 -32.65
CA ARG A 165 -41.56 0.61 -32.54
C ARG A 165 -41.99 -0.14 -33.80
N VAL A 166 -42.01 -1.47 -33.70
CA VAL A 166 -42.89 -2.30 -34.55
C VAL A 166 -44.31 -2.16 -33.99
N ILE A 167 -45.12 -1.26 -34.58
CA ILE A 167 -46.57 -1.31 -34.42
C ILE A 167 -47.07 -2.31 -35.45
N CYS A 168 -47.30 -3.57 -35.03
CA CYS A 168 -48.10 -4.50 -35.82
C CYS A 168 -49.59 -4.16 -35.60
N LYS A 169 -50.26 -3.82 -36.71
CA LYS A 169 -51.73 -3.69 -36.81
C LYS A 169 -52.39 -5.06 -36.87
#